data_AF-A0AA87ZDY2-F1
#
_entry.id   AF-A0AA87ZDY2-F1
#
_cell.length_a   1.000
_cell.length_b   1.000
_cell.length_c   1.000
_cell.angle_alpha   90.00
_cell.angle_beta   90.00
_cell.angle_gamma   90.00
#
_symmetry.space_group_name_H-M   'P 1'
#
loop_
_entity.id
_entity.type
_entity.pdbx_description
1 polymer ?
#
loop_
_entity_poly.entity_id
_entity_poly.type
_entity_poly.pdbx_seq_one_letter_code
_entity_poly.pdbx_strand_id
1 'polypeptide(L)'
;MDPLAKLEQIDMLQRLGLSYHFEEEINNLLKGIHSSDFGKDTWKDNLHATSLKFRLLRQHEYWVPQGETILEEARNFTSKHLKDFVSNNKEENYLSTLVGHALEVPVQWRVPRVEARWFIDLCRNKHIDLNPTFLELAILDFNIVQSTHQQELKELYRDISTKIFLLLTVVDDTYDSYGTLDELERFTHAFQRWYYGGNTPTFEEYLENGWLSIAAPIVLVIAYVCVTNHVTEEAMKVMEQYPSIIRQASIIGRLTNDLSTLPFELEKGNVPTSIHCYMNEFGASDAEARQHIKFVIDETWKQMNKDRVENSTFSHTFMDICTNLARMTMWFYDGRDGFGIQYQCKTKDCASLLLLNSIPFGHEDQDD
;
A
#
# COMPACT_ATOMS: atom_id res chain seq x y z
N MET A 1 -14.14 -10.04 -28.74
CA MET A 1 -14.30 -8.98 -27.74
C MET A 1 -13.37 -7.84 -28.09
N ASP A 2 -13.89 -6.62 -28.11
CA ASP A 2 -13.15 -5.39 -28.35
C ASP A 2 -11.96 -5.24 -27.37
N PRO A 3 -10.75 -4.78 -27.81
CA PRO A 3 -9.60 -4.73 -26.92
C PRO A 3 -9.75 -3.77 -25.72
N LEU A 4 -10.58 -2.71 -25.81
CA LEU A 4 -10.89 -1.87 -24.65
C LEU A 4 -11.78 -2.62 -23.66
N ALA A 5 -12.82 -3.30 -24.13
CA ALA A 5 -13.69 -4.12 -23.26
C ALA A 5 -12.90 -5.19 -22.48
N LYS A 6 -11.84 -5.75 -23.06
CA LYS A 6 -10.93 -6.68 -22.36
C LYS A 6 -10.18 -5.99 -21.21
N LEU A 7 -9.65 -4.78 -21.43
CA LEU A 7 -8.98 -4.01 -20.38
C LEU A 7 -9.94 -3.63 -19.25
N GLU A 8 -11.16 -3.22 -19.59
CA GLU A 8 -12.21 -2.90 -18.61
C GLU A 8 -12.60 -4.13 -17.77
N GLN A 9 -12.65 -5.30 -18.40
CA GLN A 9 -12.90 -6.55 -17.70
C GLN A 9 -11.76 -6.93 -16.74
N ILE A 10 -10.49 -6.74 -17.15
CA ILE A 10 -9.33 -6.95 -16.27
C ILE A 10 -9.40 -6.01 -15.06
N ASP A 11 -9.66 -4.72 -15.29
CA ASP A 11 -9.76 -3.74 -14.21
C ASP A 11 -10.89 -4.08 -13.23
N MET A 12 -12.04 -4.48 -13.77
CA MET A 12 -13.18 -4.91 -12.97
C MET A 12 -12.84 -6.15 -12.12
N LEU A 13 -12.16 -7.17 -12.68
CA LEU A 13 -11.71 -8.34 -11.91
C LEU A 13 -10.74 -7.96 -10.80
N GLN A 14 -9.80 -7.06 -11.06
CA GLN A 14 -8.87 -6.57 -10.05
C GLN A 14 -9.59 -5.81 -8.93
N ARG A 15 -10.52 -4.92 -9.27
CA ARG A 15 -11.28 -4.14 -8.30
C ARG A 15 -12.28 -4.97 -7.50
N LEU A 16 -12.77 -6.08 -8.04
CA LEU A 16 -13.58 -7.07 -7.31
C LEU A 16 -12.73 -8.02 -6.46
N GLY A 17 -11.41 -7.95 -6.55
CA GLY A 17 -10.51 -8.85 -5.84
C GLY A 17 -10.48 -10.28 -6.40
N LEU A 18 -10.87 -10.48 -7.66
CA LEU A 18 -10.96 -11.79 -8.31
C LEU A 18 -9.79 -12.10 -9.26
N SER A 19 -8.91 -11.12 -9.53
CA SER A 19 -7.87 -11.25 -10.57
C SER A 19 -6.91 -12.41 -10.36
N TYR A 20 -6.69 -12.84 -9.12
CA TYR A 20 -5.75 -13.93 -8.81
C TYR A 20 -6.23 -15.30 -9.31
N HIS A 21 -7.54 -15.47 -9.56
CA HIS A 21 -8.07 -16.68 -10.21
C HIS A 21 -7.80 -16.74 -11.71
N PHE A 22 -7.43 -15.61 -12.32
CA PHE A 22 -7.30 -15.45 -13.77
C PHE A 22 -5.92 -14.88 -14.15
N GLU A 23 -4.91 -15.09 -13.30
CA GLU A 23 -3.60 -14.46 -13.47
C GLU A 23 -2.95 -14.83 -14.80
N GLU A 24 -3.03 -16.11 -15.20
CA GLU A 24 -2.49 -16.58 -16.47
C GLU A 24 -3.22 -15.94 -17.67
N GLU A 25 -4.55 -15.90 -17.64
CA GLU A 25 -5.37 -15.29 -18.69
C GLU A 25 -5.12 -13.79 -18.81
N ILE A 26 -5.07 -13.08 -17.67
CA ILE A 26 -4.78 -11.65 -17.61
C ILE A 26 -3.39 -11.38 -18.21
N ASN A 27 -2.37 -12.14 -17.79
CA ASN A 27 -1.01 -11.99 -18.28
C ASN A 27 -0.90 -12.25 -19.79
N ASN A 28 -1.55 -13.31 -20.29
CA ASN A 28 -1.58 -13.62 -21.72
C ASN A 28 -2.28 -12.51 -22.54
N LEU A 29 -3.38 -11.95 -22.02
CA LEU A 29 -4.09 -10.86 -22.67
C LEU A 29 -3.26 -9.58 -22.71
N LEU A 30 -2.66 -9.18 -21.58
CA LEU A 30 -1.82 -7.99 -21.50
C LEU A 30 -0.57 -8.11 -22.37
N LYS A 31 0.05 -9.29 -22.43
CA LYS A 31 1.17 -9.59 -23.34
C LYS A 31 0.77 -9.41 -24.81
N GLY A 32 -0.41 -9.91 -25.18
CA GLY A 32 -0.97 -9.73 -26.52
C GLY A 32 -1.21 -8.26 -26.86
N ILE A 33 -1.77 -7.50 -25.93
CA ILE A 33 -2.01 -6.05 -26.10
C ILE A 33 -0.69 -5.28 -26.21
N HIS A 34 0.27 -5.54 -25.32
CA HIS A 34 1.58 -4.88 -25.32
C HIS A 34 2.34 -5.12 -26.63
N SER A 35 2.40 -6.39 -27.09
CA SER A 35 3.11 -6.76 -28.32
C SER A 35 2.44 -6.26 -29.60
N SER A 36 1.10 -6.27 -29.67
CA SER A 36 0.37 -5.85 -30.86
C SER A 36 0.31 -4.34 -31.06
N ASP A 37 0.43 -3.58 -29.96
CA ASP A 37 0.28 -2.13 -29.90
C ASP A 37 1.62 -1.40 -29.63
N PHE A 38 2.74 -2.12 -29.55
CA PHE A 38 4.06 -1.52 -29.34
C PHE A 38 4.39 -0.55 -30.51
N GLY A 39 4.39 0.74 -30.22
CA GLY A 39 4.62 1.80 -31.22
C GLY A 39 3.40 2.14 -32.10
N LYS A 40 2.20 1.68 -31.76
CA LYS A 40 0.94 2.06 -32.44
C LYS A 40 0.11 2.99 -31.55
N ASP A 41 -0.44 4.02 -32.19
CA ASP A 41 -1.31 5.01 -31.56
C ASP A 41 -2.79 4.58 -31.61
N THR A 42 -3.09 3.29 -31.43
CA THR A 42 -4.44 2.72 -31.66
C THR A 42 -5.53 3.43 -30.85
N TRP A 43 -5.19 3.99 -29.69
CA TRP A 43 -6.11 4.67 -28.79
C TRP A 43 -5.80 6.14 -28.53
N LYS A 44 -4.96 6.79 -29.36
CA LYS A 44 -4.51 8.18 -29.09
C LYS A 44 -5.65 9.19 -28.88
N ASP A 45 -6.80 8.97 -29.50
CA ASP A 45 -7.97 9.85 -29.43
C ASP A 45 -8.97 9.44 -28.33
N ASN A 46 -8.66 8.39 -27.56
CA ASN A 46 -9.47 7.91 -26.44
C ASN A 46 -8.66 7.94 -25.13
N LEU A 47 -8.90 8.97 -24.33
CA LEU A 47 -8.20 9.19 -23.06
C LEU A 47 -8.40 8.04 -22.07
N HIS A 48 -9.62 7.50 -21.97
CA HIS A 48 -9.94 6.40 -21.07
C HIS A 48 -9.17 5.14 -21.46
N ALA A 49 -9.25 4.73 -22.72
CA ALA A 49 -8.55 3.55 -23.23
C ALA A 49 -7.02 3.67 -23.08
N THR A 50 -6.46 4.83 -23.40
CA THR A 50 -5.03 5.08 -23.28
C THR A 50 -4.58 5.03 -21.81
N SER A 51 -5.32 5.69 -20.91
CA SER A 51 -4.99 5.71 -19.48
C SER A 51 -5.14 4.34 -18.82
N LEU A 52 -6.19 3.60 -19.19
CA LEU A 52 -6.45 2.26 -18.68
C LEU A 52 -5.38 1.27 -19.14
N LYS A 53 -5.03 1.29 -20.44
CA LYS A 53 -3.91 0.52 -20.99
C LYS A 53 -2.61 0.83 -20.25
N PHE A 54 -2.28 2.12 -20.15
CA PHE A 54 -1.05 2.59 -19.51
C PHE A 54 -0.94 2.05 -18.07
N ARG A 55 -2.01 2.22 -17.29
CA ARG A 55 -2.06 1.75 -15.91
C ARG A 55 -1.94 0.24 -15.80
N LEU A 56 -2.75 -0.53 -16.53
CA LEU A 56 -2.76 -1.99 -16.44
C LEU A 56 -1.43 -2.59 -16.88
N LEU A 57 -0.85 -2.12 -17.99
CA LEU A 57 0.46 -2.58 -18.44
C LEU A 57 1.55 -2.31 -17.39
N ARG A 58 1.60 -1.09 -16.82
CA ARG A 58 2.59 -0.73 -15.79
C ARG A 58 2.40 -1.48 -14.49
N GLN A 59 1.15 -1.73 -14.08
CA GLN A 59 0.84 -2.53 -12.89
C GLN A 59 1.37 -3.96 -13.00
N HIS A 60 1.31 -4.53 -14.20
CA HIS A 60 1.85 -5.83 -14.60
C HIS A 60 3.28 -5.74 -15.16
N GLU A 61 4.02 -4.70 -14.75
CA GLU A 61 5.47 -4.55 -14.97
C GLU A 61 5.94 -4.44 -16.42
N TYR A 62 5.01 -4.23 -17.36
CA TYR A 62 5.39 -3.88 -18.72
C TYR A 62 5.94 -2.46 -18.76
N TRP A 63 7.08 -2.32 -19.44
CA TRP A 63 7.60 -1.00 -19.77
C TRP A 63 6.68 -0.29 -20.76
N VAL A 64 6.29 0.93 -20.41
CA VAL A 64 5.51 1.85 -21.24
C VAL A 64 6.21 3.21 -21.23
N PRO A 65 6.48 3.84 -22.39
CA PRO A 65 7.13 5.15 -22.45
C PRO A 65 6.38 6.20 -21.63
N GLN A 66 7.12 7.04 -20.90
CA GLN A 66 6.53 8.10 -20.08
C GLN A 66 7.52 9.26 -19.85
N GLY A 67 6.98 10.46 -19.68
CA GLY A 67 7.67 11.57 -19.05
C GLY A 67 7.09 11.79 -17.65
N GLU A 68 7.89 11.67 -16.60
CA GLU A 68 7.43 11.87 -15.21
C GLU A 68 6.74 13.23 -15.04
N THR A 69 7.30 14.30 -15.64
CA THR A 69 6.69 15.63 -15.65
C THR A 69 5.31 15.63 -16.33
N ILE A 70 5.14 14.89 -17.43
CA ILE A 70 3.85 14.78 -18.13
C ILE A 70 2.82 14.07 -17.25
N LEU A 71 3.22 13.00 -16.55
CA LEU A 71 2.33 12.28 -15.63
C LEU A 71 1.93 13.16 -14.44
N GLU A 72 2.84 13.97 -13.93
CA GLU A 72 2.57 14.92 -12.84
C GLU A 72 1.61 16.04 -13.29
N GLU A 73 1.85 16.62 -14.48
CA GLU A 73 0.94 17.59 -15.08
C GLU A 73 -0.45 16.99 -15.32
N ALA A 74 -0.52 15.76 -15.84
CA ALA A 74 -1.77 15.03 -16.06
C ALA A 74 -2.50 14.78 -14.73
N ARG A 75 -1.79 14.37 -13.68
CA ARG A 75 -2.34 14.20 -12.33
C ARG A 75 -2.93 15.50 -11.80
N ASN A 76 -2.20 16.62 -11.94
CA ASN A 76 -2.67 17.93 -11.46
C ASN A 76 -3.88 18.43 -12.26
N PHE A 77 -3.84 18.29 -13.58
CA PHE A 77 -4.94 18.62 -14.48
C PHE A 77 -6.22 17.84 -14.13
N THR A 78 -6.13 16.51 -14.08
CA THR A 78 -7.27 15.63 -13.77
C THR A 78 -7.79 15.88 -12.36
N SER A 79 -6.92 16.01 -11.35
CA SER A 79 -7.32 16.29 -9.97
C SER A 79 -8.15 17.57 -9.86
N LYS A 80 -7.76 18.64 -10.56
CA LYS A 80 -8.50 19.90 -10.57
C LYS A 80 -9.91 19.71 -11.15
N HIS A 81 -9.99 19.16 -12.35
CA HIS A 81 -11.27 19.00 -13.05
C HIS A 81 -12.21 18.01 -12.37
N LEU A 82 -11.69 16.94 -11.78
CA LEU A 82 -12.47 15.94 -11.05
C LEU A 82 -13.01 16.49 -9.72
N LYS A 83 -12.25 17.34 -9.01
CA LYS A 83 -12.74 18.05 -7.82
C LYS A 83 -13.89 19.00 -8.16
N ASP A 84 -13.77 19.71 -9.28
CA ASP A 84 -14.85 20.57 -9.78
C ASP A 84 -16.09 19.74 -10.16
N PHE A 85 -15.90 18.58 -10.80
CA PHE A 85 -17.00 17.66 -11.13
C PHE A 85 -17.77 17.21 -9.89
N VAL A 86 -17.07 16.71 -8.85
CA VAL A 86 -17.70 16.26 -7.60
C VAL A 86 -18.41 17.41 -6.89
N SER A 87 -17.81 18.60 -6.86
CA SER A 87 -18.40 19.77 -6.20
C SER A 87 -19.70 20.25 -6.86
N ASN A 88 -19.79 20.09 -8.19
CA ASN A 88 -20.96 20.51 -8.97
C ASN A 88 -22.03 19.42 -9.09
N ASN A 89 -21.67 18.15 -8.93
CA ASN A 89 -22.59 17.02 -9.05
C ASN A 89 -23.08 16.56 -7.66
N LYS A 90 -24.07 17.30 -7.14
CA LYS A 90 -24.62 17.10 -5.78
C LYS A 90 -25.49 15.84 -5.64
N GLU A 91 -25.96 15.27 -6.75
CA GLU A 91 -26.64 13.98 -6.71
C GLU A 91 -25.61 12.87 -6.62
N GLU A 92 -25.68 12.07 -5.56
CA GLU A 92 -24.76 10.95 -5.32
C GLU A 92 -25.04 9.79 -6.29
N ASN A 93 -24.66 9.98 -7.54
CA ASN A 93 -24.64 8.96 -8.57
C ASN A 93 -23.34 8.14 -8.51
N TYR A 94 -23.36 6.96 -9.15
CA TYR A 94 -22.24 6.02 -9.19
C TYR A 94 -20.90 6.67 -9.58
N LEU A 95 -20.91 7.54 -10.60
CA LEU A 95 -19.69 8.20 -11.08
C LEU A 95 -19.15 9.21 -10.07
N SER A 96 -20.01 10.01 -9.43
CA SER A 96 -19.61 10.96 -8.39
C SER A 96 -18.96 10.23 -7.20
N THR A 97 -19.53 9.10 -6.76
CA THR A 97 -18.96 8.25 -5.71
C THR A 97 -17.59 7.67 -6.11
N LEU A 98 -17.47 7.15 -7.34
CA LEU A 98 -16.19 6.65 -7.86
C LEU A 98 -15.10 7.73 -7.91
N VAL A 99 -15.45 8.92 -8.40
CA VAL A 99 -14.49 10.03 -8.54
C VAL A 99 -14.08 10.55 -7.16
N GLY A 100 -15.03 10.70 -6.23
CA GLY A 100 -14.74 11.10 -4.85
C GLY A 100 -13.79 10.12 -4.17
N HIS A 101 -14.03 8.81 -4.33
CA HIS A 101 -13.15 7.77 -3.82
C HIS A 101 -11.75 7.84 -4.47
N ALA A 102 -11.65 7.98 -5.80
CA ALA A 102 -10.35 8.07 -6.47
C ALA A 102 -9.54 9.33 -6.08
N LEU A 103 -10.21 10.43 -5.74
CA LEU A 103 -9.58 11.69 -5.29
C LEU A 103 -9.08 11.65 -3.85
N GLU A 104 -9.67 10.82 -2.98
CA GLU A 104 -9.22 10.61 -1.60
C GLU A 104 -7.87 9.87 -1.61
N VAL A 105 -7.83 8.68 -2.24
CA VAL A 105 -6.62 7.89 -2.43
C VAL A 105 -6.70 7.23 -3.81
N PRO A 106 -5.68 7.36 -4.68
CA PRO A 106 -5.68 6.72 -5.99
C PRO A 106 -5.60 5.20 -5.86
N VAL A 107 -6.22 4.47 -6.80
CA VAL A 107 -6.30 2.99 -6.77
C VAL A 107 -4.94 2.30 -6.58
N GLN A 108 -3.85 2.87 -7.11
CA GLN A 108 -2.51 2.31 -6.99
C GLN A 108 -1.96 2.32 -5.55
N TRP A 109 -2.50 3.16 -4.68
CA TRP A 109 -2.12 3.25 -3.27
C TRP A 109 -3.14 2.61 -2.33
N ARG A 110 -4.25 2.08 -2.86
CA ARG A 110 -5.27 1.40 -2.05
C ARG A 110 -4.87 -0.04 -1.77
N VAL A 111 -5.17 -0.49 -0.56
CA VAL A 111 -5.02 -1.90 -0.16
C VAL A 111 -6.03 -2.74 -0.95
N PRO A 112 -5.60 -3.72 -1.76
CA PRO A 112 -6.48 -4.43 -2.68
C PRO A 112 -7.70 -5.08 -2.01
N ARG A 113 -7.52 -5.67 -0.82
CA ARG A 113 -8.62 -6.33 -0.10
C ARG A 113 -9.65 -5.36 0.47
N VAL A 114 -9.20 -4.18 0.90
CA VAL A 114 -10.09 -3.08 1.35
C VAL A 114 -10.86 -2.52 0.16
N GLU A 115 -10.18 -2.29 -0.97
CA GLU A 115 -10.79 -1.82 -2.22
C GLU A 115 -11.83 -2.82 -2.74
N ALA A 116 -11.52 -4.11 -2.72
CA ALA A 116 -12.45 -5.16 -3.14
C ALA A 116 -13.75 -5.14 -2.32
N ARG A 117 -13.64 -5.03 -0.99
CA ARG A 117 -14.82 -4.92 -0.13
C ARG A 117 -15.66 -3.70 -0.49
N TRP A 118 -15.02 -2.55 -0.59
CA TRP A 118 -15.68 -1.29 -0.92
C TRP A 118 -16.35 -1.32 -2.29
N PHE A 119 -15.67 -1.87 -3.30
CA PHE A 119 -16.18 -1.93 -4.66
C PHE A 119 -17.35 -2.91 -4.79
N ILE A 120 -17.31 -4.06 -4.11
CA ILE A 120 -18.45 -5.00 -4.04
C ILE A 120 -19.67 -4.30 -3.43
N ASP A 121 -19.51 -3.59 -2.31
CA ASP A 121 -20.61 -2.87 -1.66
C ASP A 121 -21.18 -1.77 -2.59
N LEU A 122 -20.31 -1.06 -3.31
CA LEU A 122 -20.74 -0.07 -4.32
C LEU A 122 -21.55 -0.71 -5.45
N CYS A 123 -21.08 -1.83 -6.01
CA CYS A 123 -21.74 -2.57 -7.07
C CYS A 123 -23.14 -3.06 -6.65
N ARG A 124 -23.25 -3.57 -5.41
CA ARG A 124 -24.53 -4.03 -4.85
C ARG A 124 -25.51 -2.88 -4.64
N ASN A 125 -25.06 -1.78 -4.04
CA ASN A 125 -25.94 -0.71 -3.59
C ASN A 125 -26.38 0.25 -4.70
N LYS A 126 -25.59 0.42 -5.77
CA LYS A 126 -25.89 1.36 -6.86
C LYS A 126 -26.44 0.69 -8.11
N HIS A 127 -26.78 -0.61 -8.06
CA HIS A 127 -27.29 -1.41 -9.18
C HIS A 127 -26.53 -1.14 -10.49
N ILE A 128 -25.21 -1.20 -10.42
CA ILE A 128 -24.37 -1.08 -11.61
C ILE A 128 -24.76 -2.20 -12.57
N ASP A 129 -24.83 -1.90 -13.86
CA ASP A 129 -25.02 -2.88 -14.94
C ASP A 129 -23.74 -3.74 -15.11
N LEU A 130 -23.44 -4.49 -14.05
CA LEU A 130 -22.37 -5.46 -13.95
C LEU A 130 -22.99 -6.82 -14.24
N ASN A 131 -22.27 -7.69 -14.95
CA ASN A 131 -22.69 -9.07 -15.10
C ASN A 131 -22.91 -9.69 -13.69
N PRO A 132 -24.14 -10.12 -13.34
CA PRO A 132 -24.47 -10.63 -12.01
C PRO A 132 -23.55 -11.77 -11.55
N THR A 133 -23.07 -12.59 -12.50
CA THR A 133 -22.14 -13.69 -12.22
C THR A 133 -20.81 -13.19 -11.63
N PHE A 134 -20.28 -12.04 -12.06
CA PHE A 134 -19.05 -11.49 -11.47
C PHE A 134 -19.29 -10.99 -10.06
N LEU A 135 -20.44 -10.39 -9.78
CA LEU A 135 -20.78 -9.91 -8.45
C LEU A 135 -20.97 -11.08 -7.47
N GLU A 136 -21.73 -12.10 -7.87
CA GLU A 136 -21.95 -13.30 -7.08
C GLU A 136 -20.63 -14.02 -6.78
N LEU A 137 -19.77 -14.18 -7.80
CA LEU A 137 -18.44 -14.76 -7.62
C LEU A 137 -17.59 -13.93 -6.65
N ALA A 138 -17.60 -12.60 -6.78
CA ALA A 138 -16.84 -11.71 -5.88
C ALA A 138 -17.30 -11.82 -4.43
N ILE A 139 -18.61 -11.87 -4.19
CA ILE A 139 -19.19 -12.04 -2.85
C ILE A 139 -18.80 -13.40 -2.26
N LEU A 140 -18.96 -14.47 -3.04
CA LEU A 140 -18.63 -15.83 -2.62
C LEU A 140 -17.15 -15.94 -2.28
N ASP A 141 -16.28 -15.50 -3.20
CA ASP A 141 -14.84 -15.52 -3.01
C ASP A 141 -14.40 -14.70 -1.79
N PHE A 142 -14.97 -13.50 -1.64
CA PHE A 142 -14.67 -12.65 -0.50
C PHE A 142 -15.02 -13.36 0.81
N ASN A 143 -16.19 -13.99 0.91
CA ASN A 143 -16.61 -14.69 2.12
C ASN A 143 -15.77 -15.96 2.39
N ILE A 144 -15.36 -16.70 1.36
CA ILE A 144 -14.47 -17.87 1.50
C ILE A 144 -13.12 -17.42 2.08
N VAL A 145 -12.49 -16.42 1.47
CA VAL A 145 -11.20 -15.89 1.93
C VAL A 145 -11.31 -15.28 3.32
N GLN A 146 -12.43 -14.59 3.63
CA GLN A 146 -12.70 -14.08 4.98
C GLN A 146 -12.77 -15.22 6.00
N SER A 147 -13.42 -16.35 5.67
CA SER A 147 -13.49 -17.52 6.55
C SER A 147 -12.11 -18.11 6.83
N THR A 148 -11.24 -18.18 5.82
CA THR A 148 -9.85 -18.58 5.99
C THR A 148 -9.12 -17.62 6.94
N HIS A 149 -9.21 -16.30 6.74
CA HIS A 149 -8.61 -15.33 7.66
C HIS A 149 -9.14 -15.47 9.09
N GLN A 150 -10.43 -15.75 9.29
CA GLN A 150 -11.00 -15.99 10.61
C GLN A 150 -10.44 -17.24 11.28
N GLN A 151 -10.22 -18.32 10.50
CA GLN A 151 -9.59 -19.53 11.00
C GLN A 151 -8.13 -19.27 11.36
N GLU A 152 -7.39 -18.64 10.46
CA GLU A 152 -6.00 -18.23 10.69
C GLU A 152 -5.90 -17.33 11.91
N LEU A 153 -6.77 -16.35 12.12
CA LEU A 153 -6.77 -15.51 13.32
C LEU A 153 -7.00 -16.31 14.61
N LYS A 154 -7.85 -17.34 14.58
CA LYS A 154 -8.06 -18.22 15.74
C LYS A 154 -6.83 -19.07 16.04
N GLU A 155 -6.21 -19.62 15.01
CA GLU A 155 -4.97 -20.41 15.12
C GLU A 155 -3.79 -19.53 15.52
N LEU A 156 -3.69 -18.35 14.93
CA LEU A 156 -2.71 -17.33 15.20
C LEU A 156 -2.86 -16.82 16.64
N TYR A 157 -4.06 -16.55 17.16
CA TYR A 157 -4.24 -16.22 18.58
C TYR A 157 -3.73 -17.33 19.51
N ARG A 158 -3.89 -18.59 19.10
CA ARG A 158 -3.38 -19.76 19.83
C ARG A 158 -1.86 -19.91 19.74
N ASP A 159 -1.25 -19.62 18.59
CA ASP A 159 0.16 -19.87 18.27
C ASP A 159 1.07 -18.64 18.42
N ILE A 160 0.54 -17.41 18.32
CA ILE A 160 1.27 -16.12 18.44
C ILE A 160 1.92 -16.00 19.80
N SER A 161 1.25 -16.46 20.85
CA SER A 161 1.86 -16.44 22.19
C SER A 161 3.19 -17.18 22.18
N THR A 162 3.27 -18.31 21.46
CA THR A 162 4.48 -19.12 21.35
C THR A 162 5.48 -18.54 20.33
N LYS A 163 5.02 -18.00 19.19
CA LYS A 163 5.90 -17.42 18.15
C LYS A 163 6.49 -16.07 18.53
N ILE A 164 5.73 -15.22 19.23
CA ILE A 164 6.25 -13.99 19.87
C ILE A 164 7.24 -14.36 20.97
N PHE A 165 6.95 -15.37 21.80
CA PHE A 165 7.94 -15.86 22.77
C PHE A 165 9.22 -16.34 22.09
N LEU A 166 9.11 -17.08 20.98
CA LEU A 166 10.27 -17.57 20.24
C LEU A 166 11.08 -16.44 19.60
N LEU A 167 10.40 -15.44 19.02
CA LEU A 167 11.03 -14.24 18.48
C LEU A 167 11.69 -13.41 19.59
N LEU A 168 11.03 -13.26 20.75
CA LEU A 168 11.60 -12.60 21.91
C LEU A 168 12.82 -13.36 22.45
N THR A 169 12.79 -14.69 22.54
CA THR A 169 13.94 -15.48 22.98
C THR A 169 15.07 -15.47 21.96
N VAL A 170 14.78 -15.47 20.66
CA VAL A 170 15.84 -15.36 19.64
C VAL A 170 16.45 -13.97 19.66
N VAL A 171 15.65 -12.92 19.85
CA VAL A 171 16.17 -11.56 20.06
C VAL A 171 17.01 -11.52 21.33
N ASP A 172 16.53 -12.05 22.46
CA ASP A 172 17.25 -12.14 23.73
C ASP A 172 18.59 -12.90 23.59
N ASP A 173 18.57 -14.12 23.01
CA ASP A 173 19.75 -14.94 22.75
C ASP A 173 20.72 -14.27 21.78
N THR A 174 20.21 -13.55 20.78
CA THR A 174 21.05 -12.78 19.84
C THR A 174 21.71 -11.60 20.54
N TYR A 175 20.99 -10.92 21.43
CA TYR A 175 21.51 -9.84 22.26
C TYR A 175 22.56 -10.35 23.26
N ASP A 176 22.36 -11.53 23.85
CA ASP A 176 23.25 -12.11 24.86
C ASP A 176 24.48 -12.82 24.25
N SER A 177 24.34 -13.41 23.06
CA SER A 177 25.36 -14.31 22.48
C SER A 177 26.13 -13.72 21.29
N TYR A 178 25.52 -12.84 20.51
CA TYR A 178 26.05 -12.38 19.22
C TYR A 178 26.13 -10.86 19.04
N GLY A 179 25.43 -10.07 19.86
CA GLY A 179 25.46 -8.62 19.78
C GLY A 179 26.80 -8.05 20.27
N THR A 180 27.55 -7.40 19.39
CA THR A 180 28.69 -6.59 19.83
C THR A 180 28.20 -5.26 20.43
N LEU A 181 28.94 -4.70 21.39
CA LEU A 181 28.62 -3.39 21.99
C LEU A 181 28.43 -2.31 20.91
N ASP A 182 29.25 -2.29 19.86
CA ASP A 182 29.15 -1.32 18.75
C ASP A 182 27.87 -1.50 17.88
N GLU A 183 27.41 -2.73 17.66
CA GLU A 183 26.19 -3.01 16.88
C GLU A 183 24.91 -2.72 17.67
N LEU A 184 24.93 -3.03 18.97
CA LEU A 184 23.84 -2.76 19.91
C LEU A 184 23.78 -1.27 20.31
N GLU A 185 24.92 -0.58 20.33
CA GLU A 185 25.01 0.85 20.59
C GLU A 185 24.53 1.66 19.42
N ARG A 186 24.86 1.40 18.15
CA ARG A 186 24.57 2.36 17.07
C ARG A 186 23.12 2.84 16.97
N PHE A 187 22.15 1.93 17.04
CA PHE A 187 20.72 2.29 17.02
C PHE A 187 20.27 2.90 18.36
N THR A 188 20.59 2.22 19.47
CA THR A 188 20.20 2.65 20.82
C THR A 188 20.82 3.99 21.20
N HIS A 189 22.11 4.17 20.94
CA HIS A 189 22.91 5.38 21.15
C HIS A 189 22.46 6.53 20.24
N ALA A 190 22.08 6.30 18.97
CA ALA A 190 21.54 7.38 18.14
C ALA A 190 20.24 7.94 18.74
N PHE A 191 19.28 7.07 19.04
CA PHE A 191 18.01 7.48 19.65
C PHE A 191 18.20 8.03 21.06
N GLN A 192 19.06 7.44 21.89
CA GLN A 192 19.39 7.95 23.23
C GLN A 192 20.13 9.28 23.17
N ARG A 193 21.02 9.50 22.20
CA ARG A 193 21.71 10.78 22.01
C ARG A 193 20.74 11.87 21.59
N TRP A 194 19.75 11.57 20.76
CA TRP A 194 18.71 12.54 20.41
C TRP A 194 17.79 12.82 21.60
N TYR A 195 17.34 11.76 22.28
CA TYR A 195 16.40 11.86 23.40
C TYR A 195 17.01 12.56 24.63
N TYR A 196 18.17 12.11 25.09
CA TYR A 196 18.83 12.65 26.28
C TYR A 196 19.79 13.81 25.99
N GLY A 197 20.36 13.87 24.78
CA GLY A 197 21.27 14.95 24.39
C GLY A 197 20.56 16.21 23.91
N GLY A 198 19.24 16.17 23.70
CA GLY A 198 18.43 17.30 23.24
C GLY A 198 18.76 17.80 21.82
N ASN A 199 19.57 17.05 21.08
CA ASN A 199 19.98 17.40 19.72
C ASN A 199 19.02 16.78 18.71
N THR A 200 18.34 17.62 17.94
CA THR A 200 17.54 17.21 16.77
C THR A 200 18.49 16.89 15.61
N PRO A 201 18.45 15.67 15.04
CA PRO A 201 19.27 15.32 13.87
C PRO A 201 18.81 16.09 12.61
N THR A 202 19.62 16.01 11.55
CA THR A 202 19.16 16.43 10.22
C THR A 202 18.06 15.50 9.74
N PHE A 203 17.26 15.96 8.77
CA PHE A 203 16.21 15.17 8.13
C PHE A 203 16.76 13.87 7.53
N GLU A 204 17.90 13.95 6.85
CA GLU A 204 18.54 12.78 6.23
C GLU A 204 19.07 11.80 7.29
N GLU A 205 19.76 12.29 8.32
CA GLU A 205 20.28 11.45 9.41
C GLU A 205 19.15 10.74 10.17
N TYR A 206 18.03 11.44 10.37
CA TYR A 206 16.82 10.83 10.90
C TYR A 206 16.31 9.71 9.99
N LEU A 207 16.17 9.99 8.69
CA LEU A 207 15.62 9.02 7.75
C LEU A 207 16.45 7.75 7.68
N GLU A 208 17.79 7.84 7.65
CA GLU A 208 18.69 6.69 7.58
C GLU A 208 18.51 5.70 8.74
N ASN A 209 17.99 6.16 9.89
CA ASN A 209 17.64 5.31 11.03
C ASN A 209 16.13 5.01 11.09
N GLY A 210 15.30 5.96 10.68
CA GLY A 210 13.85 5.91 10.81
C GLY A 210 13.20 4.79 9.99
N TRP A 211 13.70 4.51 8.78
CA TRP A 211 13.18 3.43 7.95
C TRP A 211 13.46 2.04 8.53
N LEU A 212 14.53 1.87 9.32
CA LEU A 212 14.78 0.64 10.08
C LEU A 212 13.85 0.54 11.29
N SER A 213 13.63 1.67 11.98
CA SER A 213 12.87 1.71 13.25
C SER A 213 11.39 1.34 13.14
N ILE A 214 10.79 1.46 11.94
CA ILE A 214 9.37 1.17 11.73
C ILE A 214 9.08 -0.35 11.67
N ALA A 215 10.10 -1.19 11.84
CA ALA A 215 10.05 -2.65 11.80
C ALA A 215 9.58 -3.26 10.47
N ALA A 216 9.27 -2.46 9.45
CA ALA A 216 8.92 -2.93 8.11
C ALA A 216 10.02 -3.82 7.49
N PRO A 217 11.33 -3.52 7.63
CA PRO A 217 12.37 -4.37 7.04
C PRO A 217 12.37 -5.81 7.59
N ILE A 218 12.26 -5.98 8.91
CA ILE A 218 12.23 -7.33 9.52
C ILE A 218 10.95 -8.08 9.15
N VAL A 219 9.80 -7.40 9.09
CA VAL A 219 8.53 -7.99 8.64
C VAL A 219 8.65 -8.47 7.20
N LEU A 220 9.28 -7.69 6.31
CA LEU A 220 9.46 -8.08 4.91
C LEU A 220 10.49 -9.20 4.74
N VAL A 221 11.55 -9.26 5.54
CA VAL A 221 12.48 -10.40 5.55
C VAL A 221 11.75 -11.68 5.96
N ILE A 222 10.92 -11.64 7.01
CA ILE A 222 10.11 -12.80 7.42
C ILE A 222 9.14 -13.18 6.31
N ALA A 223 8.45 -12.22 5.71
CA ALA A 223 7.52 -12.48 4.63
C ALA A 223 8.20 -13.14 3.42
N TYR A 224 9.41 -12.70 3.04
CA TYR A 224 10.21 -13.32 2.00
C TYR A 224 10.45 -14.81 2.26
N VAL A 225 10.89 -15.15 3.47
CA VAL A 225 11.15 -16.54 3.87
C VAL A 225 9.87 -17.38 3.83
N CYS A 226 8.72 -16.80 4.20
CA CYS A 226 7.44 -17.50 4.19
C CYS A 226 6.88 -17.79 2.78
N VAL A 227 7.18 -16.93 1.79
CA VAL A 227 6.59 -17.06 0.43
C VAL A 227 7.53 -17.66 -0.61
N THR A 228 8.81 -17.81 -0.27
CA THR A 228 9.81 -18.31 -1.21
C THR A 228 9.95 -19.83 -1.09
N ASN A 229 9.79 -20.53 -2.22
CA ASN A 229 9.90 -22.00 -2.27
C ASN A 229 11.30 -22.52 -1.87
N HIS A 230 12.35 -21.78 -2.20
CA HIS A 230 13.74 -22.13 -1.85
C HIS A 230 14.55 -20.87 -1.58
N VAL A 231 15.00 -20.71 -0.33
CA VAL A 231 15.90 -19.61 0.06
C VAL A 231 17.33 -19.94 -0.40
N THR A 232 17.90 -19.13 -1.28
CA THR A 232 19.30 -19.28 -1.74
C THR A 232 20.25 -18.40 -0.93
N GLU A 233 21.52 -18.80 -0.84
CA GLU A 233 22.54 -18.03 -0.15
C GLU A 233 22.77 -16.66 -0.84
N GLU A 234 22.69 -16.62 -2.17
CA GLU A 234 22.78 -15.39 -2.95
C GLU A 234 21.64 -14.43 -2.63
N ALA A 235 20.40 -14.92 -2.54
CA ALA A 235 19.26 -14.08 -2.20
C ALA A 235 19.36 -13.57 -0.75
N MET A 236 19.87 -14.38 0.19
CA MET A 236 20.10 -13.94 1.57
C MET A 236 21.17 -12.85 1.67
N LYS A 237 22.27 -12.94 0.90
CA LYS A 237 23.28 -11.87 0.81
C LYS A 237 22.70 -10.55 0.29
N VAL A 238 21.77 -10.62 -0.67
CA VAL A 238 21.05 -9.43 -1.15
C VAL A 238 20.09 -8.90 -0.07
N MET A 239 19.44 -9.79 0.69
CA MET A 239 18.55 -9.41 1.80
C MET A 239 19.28 -8.75 2.98
N GLU A 240 20.51 -9.17 3.29
CA GLU A 240 21.37 -8.55 4.31
C GLU A 240 21.66 -7.08 4.04
N GLN A 241 21.68 -6.67 2.76
CA GLN A 241 21.88 -5.29 2.36
C GLN A 241 20.59 -4.47 2.31
N TYR A 242 19.44 -5.08 2.63
CA TYR A 242 18.09 -4.54 2.44
C TYR A 242 17.85 -4.04 1.00
N PRO A 243 17.22 -4.86 0.14
CA PRO A 243 16.89 -4.47 -1.23
C PRO A 243 16.18 -3.12 -1.27
N SER A 244 16.41 -2.34 -2.33
CA SER A 244 15.84 -1.00 -2.46
C SER A 244 14.33 -0.99 -2.18
N ILE A 245 13.56 -1.96 -2.71
CA ILE A 245 12.12 -2.03 -2.48
C ILE A 245 11.72 -2.16 -1.00
N ILE A 246 12.50 -2.88 -0.18
CA ILE A 246 12.28 -2.99 1.26
C ILE A 246 12.50 -1.61 1.90
N ARG A 247 13.58 -0.93 1.51
CA ARG A 247 13.90 0.41 1.99
C ARG A 247 12.81 1.41 1.60
N GLN A 248 12.35 1.41 0.34
CA GLN A 248 11.29 2.29 -0.14
C GLN A 248 9.98 2.07 0.62
N ALA A 249 9.54 0.81 0.76
CA ALA A 249 8.32 0.48 1.51
C ALA A 249 8.41 0.94 2.98
N SER A 250 9.60 0.84 3.58
CA SER A 250 9.84 1.22 4.97
C SER A 250 9.89 2.74 5.15
N ILE A 251 10.48 3.49 4.21
CA ILE A 251 10.46 4.95 4.21
C ILE A 251 9.02 5.46 4.11
N ILE A 252 8.21 4.91 3.20
CA ILE A 252 6.78 5.26 3.10
C ILE A 252 6.07 5.02 4.43
N GLY A 253 6.30 3.86 5.07
CA GLY A 253 5.72 3.53 6.37
C GLY A 253 6.11 4.52 7.48
N ARG A 254 7.40 4.83 7.60
CA ARG A 254 7.94 5.80 8.58
C ARG A 254 7.33 7.18 8.39
N LEU A 255 7.39 7.71 7.16
CA LEU A 255 6.95 9.07 6.86
C LEU A 255 5.43 9.22 7.02
N THR A 256 4.66 8.19 6.67
CA THR A 256 3.20 8.23 6.89
C THR A 256 2.87 8.15 8.38
N ASN A 257 3.56 7.31 9.15
CA ASN A 257 3.43 7.28 10.60
C ASN A 257 3.74 8.65 11.23
N ASP A 258 4.84 9.28 10.81
CA ASP A 258 5.20 10.65 11.22
C ASP A 258 4.11 11.68 10.95
N LEU A 259 3.54 11.66 9.74
CA LEU A 259 2.46 12.58 9.34
C LEU A 259 1.23 12.46 10.23
N SER A 260 0.96 11.25 10.75
CA SER A 260 -0.18 10.96 11.61
C SER A 260 0.01 11.29 13.09
N THR A 261 1.25 11.62 13.51
CA THR A 261 1.58 11.96 14.90
C THR A 261 0.92 13.28 15.29
N LEU A 262 0.23 13.30 16.44
CA LEU A 262 -0.55 14.46 16.87
C LEU A 262 0.33 15.54 17.52
N PRO A 263 0.02 16.84 17.34
CA PRO A 263 0.84 17.91 17.88
C PRO A 263 1.11 17.87 19.40
N PHE A 264 0.15 17.39 20.20
CA PHE A 264 0.31 17.29 21.67
C PHE A 264 1.18 16.09 22.11
N GLU A 265 1.41 15.10 21.24
CA GLU A 265 2.34 14.00 21.50
C GLU A 265 3.80 14.48 21.40
N LEU A 266 4.00 15.69 20.85
CA LEU A 266 5.30 16.35 20.68
C LEU A 266 5.71 17.14 21.94
N GLU A 267 4.73 17.60 22.74
CA GLU A 267 4.98 18.36 23.97
C GLU A 267 5.50 17.49 25.13
N LYS A 268 5.45 16.16 25.01
CA LYS A 268 5.86 15.21 26.05
C LYS A 268 7.36 14.85 26.04
N GLY A 269 8.17 15.51 25.22
CA GLY A 269 9.61 15.24 25.13
C GLY A 269 9.93 13.95 24.39
N ASN A 270 9.16 13.62 23.35
CA ASN A 270 9.43 12.47 22.47
C ASN A 270 10.62 12.75 21.53
N VAL A 271 11.19 11.67 20.98
CA VAL A 271 12.22 11.75 19.92
C VAL A 271 11.68 12.58 18.74
N PRO A 272 12.49 13.47 18.12
CA PRO A 272 12.07 14.23 16.95
C PRO A 272 11.51 13.33 15.84
N THR A 273 10.40 13.74 15.23
CA THR A 273 9.87 13.10 14.00
C THR A 273 10.52 13.70 12.75
N SER A 274 10.33 13.08 11.60
CA SER A 274 10.78 13.64 10.30
C SER A 274 10.31 15.09 10.07
N ILE A 275 9.10 15.44 10.53
CA ILE A 275 8.57 16.81 10.48
C ILE A 275 9.45 17.77 11.30
N HIS A 276 9.84 17.38 12.51
CA HIS A 276 10.67 18.20 13.38
C HIS A 276 12.09 18.36 12.85
N CYS A 277 12.67 17.27 12.37
CA CYS A 277 14.01 17.30 11.78
C CYS A 277 14.04 18.28 10.61
N TYR A 278 13.03 18.24 9.73
CA TYR A 278 12.90 19.18 8.62
C TYR A 278 12.69 20.63 9.07
N MET A 279 11.75 20.88 10.01
CA MET A 279 11.51 22.23 10.53
C MET A 279 12.76 22.83 11.20
N ASN A 280 13.48 22.01 11.97
CA ASN A 280 14.68 22.43 12.68
C ASN A 280 15.85 22.72 11.73
N GLU A 281 16.05 21.88 10.71
CA GLU A 281 17.15 22.03 9.75
C GLU A 281 16.94 23.20 8.79
N PHE A 282 15.72 23.39 8.30
CA PHE A 282 15.41 24.37 7.25
C PHE A 282 14.70 25.63 7.75
N GLY A 283 14.35 25.71 9.04
CA GLY A 283 13.56 26.82 9.60
C GLY A 283 12.15 26.91 9.02
N ALA A 284 11.62 25.79 8.51
CA ALA A 284 10.34 25.71 7.83
C ALA A 284 9.16 25.70 8.82
N SER A 285 7.97 26.11 8.35
CA SER A 285 6.72 25.92 9.07
C SER A 285 6.27 24.45 9.06
N ASP A 286 5.38 24.07 10.01
CA ASP A 286 4.78 22.73 10.04
C ASP A 286 4.06 22.37 8.72
N ALA A 287 3.39 23.35 8.09
CA ALA A 287 2.72 23.15 6.82
C ALA A 287 3.71 22.84 5.68
N GLU A 288 4.81 23.59 5.59
CA GLU A 288 5.87 23.36 4.60
C GLU A 288 6.57 22.01 4.84
N ALA A 289 6.85 21.68 6.10
CA ALA A 289 7.46 20.40 6.46
C ALA A 289 6.54 19.23 6.06
N ARG A 290 5.25 19.26 6.43
CA ARG A 290 4.28 18.22 6.03
C ARG A 290 4.12 18.11 4.51
N GLN A 291 4.18 19.23 3.79
CA GLN A 291 4.17 19.22 2.33
C GLN A 291 5.44 18.56 1.76
N HIS A 292 6.60 18.85 2.33
CA HIS A 292 7.85 18.19 1.97
C HIS A 292 7.80 16.68 2.24
N ILE A 293 7.29 16.23 3.40
CA ILE A 293 7.15 14.80 3.69
C ILE A 293 6.28 14.10 2.64
N LYS A 294 5.16 14.72 2.25
CA LYS A 294 4.30 14.18 1.17
C LYS A 294 5.02 14.09 -0.17
N PHE A 295 5.84 15.09 -0.51
CA PHE A 295 6.69 15.06 -1.69
C PHE A 295 7.70 13.90 -1.64
N VAL A 296 8.36 13.68 -0.49
CA VAL A 296 9.29 12.56 -0.33
C VAL A 296 8.57 11.22 -0.45
N ILE A 297 7.36 11.07 0.09
CA ILE A 297 6.52 9.87 -0.11
C ILE A 297 6.22 9.65 -1.61
N ASP A 298 5.85 10.70 -2.36
CA ASP A 298 5.62 10.63 -3.81
C ASP A 298 6.87 10.14 -4.57
N GLU A 299 8.03 10.71 -4.28
CA GLU A 299 9.30 10.30 -4.91
C GLU A 299 9.71 8.87 -4.52
N THR A 300 9.48 8.48 -3.27
CA THR A 300 9.72 7.12 -2.77
C THR A 300 8.84 6.11 -3.49
N TRP A 301 7.57 6.43 -3.76
CA TRP A 301 6.68 5.62 -4.59
C TRP A 301 7.16 5.50 -6.04
N LYS A 302 7.67 6.59 -6.63
CA LYS A 302 8.26 6.55 -7.98
C LYS A 302 9.45 5.60 -8.02
N GLN A 303 10.32 5.63 -7.01
CA GLN A 303 11.45 4.70 -6.93
C GLN A 303 10.98 3.25 -6.74
N MET A 304 10.03 3.01 -5.84
CA MET A 304 9.46 1.67 -5.65
C MET A 304 8.82 1.10 -6.93
N ASN A 305 8.15 1.94 -7.72
CA ASN A 305 7.61 1.53 -9.02
C ASN A 305 8.69 1.18 -10.04
N LYS A 306 9.89 1.78 -9.97
CA LYS A 306 11.04 1.38 -10.81
C LYS A 306 11.60 0.05 -10.34
N ASP A 307 11.78 -0.12 -9.03
CA ASP A 307 12.30 -1.35 -8.43
C ASP A 307 11.45 -2.59 -8.79
N ARG A 308 10.13 -2.42 -9.00
CA ARG A 308 9.23 -3.50 -9.47
C ARG A 308 9.44 -3.91 -10.93
N VAL A 309 9.94 -3.03 -11.78
CA VAL A 309 10.08 -3.26 -13.23
C VAL A 309 11.51 -3.65 -13.61
N GLU A 310 12.48 -3.25 -12.80
CA GLU A 310 13.87 -3.69 -12.96
C GLU A 310 13.98 -5.19 -12.67
N ASN A 311 14.87 -5.90 -13.38
CA ASN A 311 15.09 -7.33 -13.18
C ASN A 311 15.50 -7.60 -11.72
N SER A 312 14.52 -8.00 -10.92
CA SER A 312 14.68 -8.29 -9.51
C SER A 312 15.01 -9.77 -9.32
N THR A 313 15.87 -10.07 -8.34
CA THR A 313 16.14 -11.43 -7.88
C THR A 313 14.92 -12.05 -7.18
N PHE A 314 13.90 -11.24 -6.87
CA PHE A 314 12.74 -11.63 -6.09
C PHE A 314 11.50 -11.88 -6.95
N SER A 315 10.65 -12.81 -6.49
CA SER A 315 9.36 -13.12 -7.13
C SER A 315 8.38 -11.93 -7.11
N HIS A 316 7.48 -11.87 -8.10
CA HIS A 316 6.38 -10.88 -8.14
C HIS A 316 5.55 -10.89 -6.85
N THR A 317 5.27 -12.07 -6.30
CA THR A 317 4.56 -12.21 -5.01
C THR A 317 5.23 -11.44 -3.88
N PHE A 318 6.56 -11.51 -3.77
CA PHE A 318 7.31 -10.77 -2.76
C PHE A 318 7.29 -9.25 -3.01
N MET A 319 7.44 -8.84 -4.27
CA MET A 319 7.37 -7.42 -4.65
C MET A 319 6.00 -6.82 -4.35
N ASP A 320 4.93 -7.59 -4.55
CA ASP A 320 3.57 -7.21 -4.19
C ASP A 320 3.37 -7.13 -2.68
N ILE A 321 3.98 -8.01 -1.88
CA ILE A 321 3.97 -7.91 -0.42
C ILE A 321 4.63 -6.61 0.04
N CYS A 322 5.80 -6.25 -0.50
CA CYS A 322 6.46 -4.99 -0.17
C CYS A 322 5.57 -3.78 -0.50
N THR A 323 4.99 -3.79 -1.70
CA THR A 323 4.08 -2.72 -2.17
C THR A 323 2.82 -2.64 -1.31
N ASN A 324 2.25 -3.79 -0.93
CA ASN A 324 1.06 -3.85 -0.09
C ASN A 324 1.35 -3.42 1.34
N LEU A 325 2.54 -3.68 1.89
CA LEU A 325 2.93 -3.13 3.19
C LEU A 325 2.95 -1.60 3.17
N ALA A 326 3.50 -0.98 2.12
CA ALA A 326 3.44 0.46 1.94
C ALA A 326 1.99 0.98 1.89
N ARG A 327 1.12 0.35 1.09
CA ARG A 327 -0.33 0.68 1.04
C ARG A 327 -1.01 0.54 2.40
N MET A 328 -0.71 -0.53 3.14
CA MET A 328 -1.27 -0.78 4.47
C MET A 328 -0.85 0.31 5.46
N THR A 329 0.43 0.68 5.48
CA THR A 329 0.90 1.77 6.36
C THR A 329 0.24 3.10 6.02
N MET A 330 0.12 3.44 4.73
CA MET A 330 -0.63 4.62 4.28
C MET A 330 -2.08 4.59 4.77
N TRP A 331 -2.72 3.44 4.68
CA TRP A 331 -4.10 3.26 5.10
C TRP A 331 -4.30 3.35 6.63
N PHE A 332 -3.41 2.76 7.43
CA PHE A 332 -3.48 2.83 8.89
C PHE A 332 -3.27 4.24 9.43
N TYR A 333 -2.43 5.03 8.77
CA TYR A 333 -2.03 6.38 9.20
C TYR A 333 -2.73 7.50 8.42
N ASP A 334 -3.78 7.17 7.65
CA ASP A 334 -4.60 8.13 6.91
C ASP A 334 -5.39 9.03 7.87
N GLY A 335 -4.93 10.28 8.02
CA GLY A 335 -5.57 11.33 8.82
C GLY A 335 -5.40 11.21 10.35
N ARG A 336 -4.97 10.05 10.87
CA ARG A 336 -4.68 9.81 12.30
C ARG A 336 -3.91 8.50 12.50
N ASP A 337 -3.39 8.27 13.70
CA ASP A 337 -2.86 6.97 14.09
C ASP A 337 -4.00 5.94 14.29
N GLY A 338 -4.27 5.15 13.26
CA GLY A 338 -5.22 4.05 13.29
C GLY A 338 -4.66 2.73 13.82
N PHE A 339 -3.36 2.66 14.15
CA PHE A 339 -2.71 1.47 14.69
C PHE A 339 -2.61 1.52 16.23
N GLY A 340 -2.07 2.62 16.78
CA GLY A 340 -1.92 2.83 18.21
C GLY A 340 -3.21 3.28 18.91
N ILE A 341 -4.11 3.99 18.21
CA ILE A 341 -5.35 4.51 18.80
C ILE A 341 -6.56 3.66 18.38
N GLN A 342 -7.03 2.81 19.30
CA GLN A 342 -8.05 1.78 19.02
C GLN A 342 -9.51 2.24 19.16
N TYR A 343 -9.77 3.49 19.58
CA TYR A 343 -11.13 4.01 19.78
C TYR A 343 -11.57 4.93 18.61
N GLN A 344 -12.76 4.63 18.07
CA GLN A 344 -13.47 5.42 17.05
C GLN A 344 -12.64 5.73 15.78
N CYS A 345 -11.93 4.74 15.23
CA CYS A 345 -11.15 4.91 13.99
C CYS A 345 -11.70 4.08 12.82
N LYS A 346 -11.61 4.63 11.59
CA LYS A 346 -11.96 4.00 10.30
C LYS A 346 -11.40 2.57 10.19
N THR A 347 -10.23 2.35 10.77
CA THR A 347 -9.55 1.06 10.84
C THR A 347 -10.37 -0.03 11.54
N LYS A 348 -11.01 0.28 12.67
CA LYS A 348 -11.79 -0.69 13.44
C LYS A 348 -13.04 -1.14 12.66
N ASP A 349 -13.77 -0.19 12.10
CA ASP A 349 -14.98 -0.47 11.33
C ASP A 349 -14.64 -1.29 10.08
N CYS A 350 -13.55 -0.94 9.41
CA CYS A 350 -13.06 -1.71 8.26
C CYS A 350 -12.57 -3.11 8.67
N ALA A 351 -11.83 -3.26 9.76
CA ALA A 351 -11.41 -4.57 10.26
C ALA A 351 -12.61 -5.48 10.56
N SER A 352 -13.70 -4.90 11.09
CA SER A 352 -14.97 -5.61 11.27
C SER A 352 -15.56 -6.09 9.93
N LEU A 353 -15.60 -5.23 8.90
CA LEU A 353 -16.08 -5.60 7.56
C LEU A 353 -15.20 -6.64 6.85
N LEU A 354 -13.89 -6.60 7.08
CA LEU A 354 -12.93 -7.50 6.45
C LEU A 354 -12.88 -8.87 7.12
N LEU A 355 -12.99 -8.91 8.46
CA LEU A 355 -12.69 -10.09 9.25
C LEU A 355 -13.90 -10.71 9.93
N LEU A 356 -14.99 -9.97 10.16
CA LEU A 356 -16.12 -10.44 10.97
C LEU A 356 -17.43 -10.49 10.18
N ASN A 357 -17.75 -9.41 9.47
CA ASN A 357 -19.04 -9.26 8.80
C ASN A 357 -18.95 -9.79 7.36
N SER A 358 -19.56 -10.94 7.12
CA SER A 358 -19.70 -11.48 5.77
C SER A 358 -20.59 -10.58 4.91
N ILE A 359 -20.39 -10.67 3.59
CA ILE A 359 -21.25 -10.01 2.62
C ILE A 359 -22.48 -10.90 2.41
N PRO A 360 -23.72 -10.42 2.63
CA PRO A 360 -24.92 -11.23 2.40
C PRO A 360 -24.96 -11.78 0.97
N PHE A 361 -25.30 -13.06 0.83
CA PHE A 361 -25.41 -13.76 -0.45
C PHE A 361 -26.89 -13.86 -0.86
N GLY A 362 -27.20 -13.46 -2.10
CA GLY A 362 -28.58 -13.35 -2.61
C GLY A 362 -29.19 -11.96 -2.41
N HIS A 363 -30.30 -11.69 -3.10
CA HIS A 363 -31.17 -10.57 -2.76
C HIS A 363 -31.85 -10.90 -1.44
N GLU A 364 -31.65 -10.08 -0.41
CA GLU A 364 -32.66 -10.02 0.65
C GLU A 364 -33.92 -9.49 -0.03
N ASP A 365 -34.83 -10.38 -0.39
CA ASP A 365 -36.22 -10.00 -0.60
C ASP A 365 -36.63 -9.33 0.72
N GLN A 366 -36.73 -8.00 0.69
CA GLN A 366 -37.46 -7.25 1.69
C GLN A 366 -38.92 -7.63 1.48
N ASP A 367 -39.34 -8.76 2.07
CA ASP A 367 -40.74 -9.11 2.22
C ASP A 367 -41.38 -8.05 3.13
N ASP A 368 -42.30 -7.28 2.54
CA ASP A 368 -43.20 -6.30 3.17
C ASP A 368 -44.06 -6.89 4.30
#